data_AF-A0A4Q7UZP7-F1
#
_entry.id   AF-A0A4Q7UZP7-F1
#
_cell.length_a   1.000
_cell.length_b   1.000
_cell.length_c   1.000
_cell.angle_alpha   90.00
_cell.angle_beta   90.00
_cell.angle_gamma   90.00
#
_symmetry.space_group_name_H-M   'P 1'
#
loop_
_entity.id
_entity.type
_entity.pdbx_description
1 polymer ?
#
loop_
_entity_poly.entity_id
_entity_poly.type
_entity_poly.pdbx_seq_one_letter_code
_entity_poly.pdbx_strand_id
1 'polypeptide(L)'
;MTTDVSRAPARRTGLRVLLATLAALLLAALPSTAFASTPAPAAAAAPAAVTAPSAVPGESSGLPVRALSSLPAQATDTYRLIQRGGPFPYSRDGITFQNREGILPARSGGYYREYTVPTPGSSDRGARRIVTGSADEVYYTGDHYSSFVVVDVSR
;
A
#
# COMPACT_ATOMS: atom_id res chain seq x y z
N MET A 1 -66.05 -7.67 -11.26
CA MET A 1 -66.01 -8.44 -10.00
C MET A 1 -64.53 -8.62 -9.66
N THR A 2 -63.97 -8.02 -8.60
CA THR A 2 -64.17 -8.24 -7.14
C THR A 2 -63.74 -9.65 -6.73
N THR A 3 -62.76 -9.88 -5.84
CA THR A 3 -61.88 -8.97 -5.03
C THR A 3 -60.45 -9.62 -4.96
N ASP A 4 -59.47 -9.38 -4.09
CA ASP A 4 -59.26 -8.68 -2.80
C ASP A 4 -57.78 -8.16 -2.69
N VAL A 5 -57.45 -7.35 -1.67
CA VAL A 5 -56.06 -7.06 -1.24
C VAL A 5 -55.87 -7.33 0.26
N SER A 6 -55.27 -8.47 0.60
CA SER A 6 -55.09 -8.91 2.00
C SER A 6 -53.65 -8.82 2.52
N ARG A 7 -53.43 -7.73 3.27
CA ARG A 7 -52.50 -7.46 4.40
C ARG A 7 -51.40 -8.46 4.78
N ALA A 8 -50.22 -7.90 5.09
CA ALA A 8 -49.17 -8.47 5.96
C ALA A 8 -49.43 -8.11 7.45
N PRO A 9 -48.46 -8.23 8.41
CA PRO A 9 -47.39 -9.22 8.60
C PRO A 9 -47.49 -9.93 9.98
N ALA A 10 -46.64 -10.92 10.27
CA ALA A 10 -46.51 -11.50 11.61
C ALA A 10 -45.05 -11.56 12.10
N ARG A 11 -44.67 -10.65 13.02
CA ARG A 11 -43.40 -10.73 13.75
C ARG A 11 -43.52 -11.77 14.88
N ARG A 12 -42.48 -12.59 15.10
CA ARG A 12 -42.39 -13.46 16.29
C ARG A 12 -41.24 -13.03 17.19
N THR A 13 -41.56 -12.21 18.18
CA THR A 13 -40.66 -11.80 19.27
C THR A 13 -40.32 -13.02 20.14
N GLY A 14 -39.06 -13.16 20.54
CA GLY A 14 -38.56 -14.35 21.26
C GLY A 14 -37.53 -14.06 22.35
N LEU A 15 -37.62 -12.89 23.01
CA LEU A 15 -36.73 -12.53 24.11
C LEU A 15 -36.98 -13.46 25.32
N ARG A 16 -35.91 -14.05 25.86
CA ARG A 16 -35.92 -14.78 27.14
C ARG A 16 -34.93 -14.11 28.10
N VAL A 17 -35.45 -13.66 29.25
CA VAL A 17 -34.68 -13.07 30.35
C VAL A 17 -34.93 -13.90 31.60
N LEU A 18 -33.85 -14.25 32.31
CA LEU A 18 -33.88 -14.86 33.65
C LEU A 18 -32.54 -14.49 34.33
N LEU A 19 -32.42 -13.42 35.11
CA LEU A 19 -32.94 -13.15 36.47
C LEU A 19 -32.35 -14.04 37.58
N ALA A 20 -31.36 -13.50 38.29
CA ALA A 20 -31.10 -13.73 39.72
C ALA A 20 -30.22 -12.59 40.28
N THR A 21 -30.57 -12.03 41.44
CA THR A 21 -29.82 -10.98 42.18
C THR A 21 -30.07 -11.12 43.69
N LEU A 22 -29.33 -10.35 44.52
CA LEU A 22 -29.23 -10.32 46.01
C LEU A 22 -28.04 -11.13 46.59
N ALA A 23 -27.36 -10.70 47.66
CA ALA A 23 -27.38 -9.40 48.38
C ALA A 23 -26.09 -9.12 49.20
N ALA A 24 -25.99 -7.85 49.63
CA ALA A 24 -25.28 -7.27 50.78
C ALA A 24 -24.90 -8.19 51.98
N LEU A 25 -23.99 -7.84 52.89
CA LEU A 25 -22.95 -6.79 53.00
C LEU A 25 -22.27 -7.04 54.37
N LEU A 26 -20.94 -6.95 54.49
CA LEU A 26 -20.28 -6.96 55.82
C LEU A 26 -19.11 -5.98 55.86
N LEU A 27 -19.01 -5.26 56.98
CA LEU A 27 -18.17 -4.08 57.17
C LEU A 27 -16.86 -4.46 57.86
N ALA A 28 -15.72 -4.12 57.24
CA ALA A 28 -14.40 -4.20 57.85
C ALA A 28 -13.61 -2.92 57.54
N ALA A 29 -13.34 -2.10 58.55
CA ALA A 29 -12.55 -0.89 58.42
C ALA A 29 -11.07 -1.19 58.72
N LEU A 30 -10.18 -0.86 57.78
CA LEU A 30 -8.72 -0.93 57.94
C LEU A 30 -8.08 0.33 57.34
N PRO A 31 -6.90 0.76 57.83
CA PRO A 31 -6.47 2.16 57.75
C PRO A 31 -5.95 2.59 56.37
N SER A 32 -6.13 3.87 56.07
CA SER A 32 -5.58 4.54 54.89
C SER A 32 -4.05 4.66 54.98
N THR A 33 -3.32 3.66 54.49
CA THR A 33 -1.89 3.76 54.24
C THR A 33 -1.64 4.58 52.97
N ALA A 34 -1.18 5.82 53.14
CA ALA A 34 -0.76 6.66 52.03
C ALA A 34 0.51 6.07 51.38
N PHE A 35 0.34 5.40 50.24
CA PHE A 35 1.48 4.97 49.43
C PHE A 35 2.18 6.20 48.85
N ALA A 36 3.42 6.45 49.32
CA ALA A 36 4.27 7.48 48.75
C ALA A 36 4.55 7.14 47.28
N SER A 37 4.06 7.97 46.36
CA SER A 37 4.33 7.82 44.93
C SER A 37 5.77 8.20 44.61
N THR A 38 6.67 7.22 44.63
CA THR A 38 8.03 7.40 44.11
C THR A 38 7.95 7.79 42.63
N PRO A 39 8.44 8.97 42.21
CA PRO A 39 8.49 9.30 40.80
C PRO A 39 9.50 8.36 40.13
N ALA A 40 9.03 7.52 39.22
CA ALA A 40 9.92 6.74 38.36
C ALA A 40 10.81 7.73 37.57
N PRO A 41 12.12 7.45 37.41
CA PRO A 41 12.97 8.29 36.58
C PRO A 41 12.38 8.33 35.17
N ALA A 42 12.15 9.54 34.66
CA ALA A 42 11.59 9.72 33.33
C ALA A 42 12.48 9.02 32.31
N ALA A 43 11.99 7.92 31.72
CA ALA A 43 12.67 7.25 30.64
C ALA A 43 12.86 8.27 29.51
N ALA A 44 14.11 8.65 29.26
CA ALA A 44 14.42 9.69 28.28
C ALA A 44 13.84 9.25 26.93
N ALA A 45 12.82 9.96 26.47
CA ALA A 45 12.17 9.66 25.20
C ALA A 45 13.22 9.84 24.10
N ALA A 46 13.71 8.73 23.56
CA ALA A 46 14.59 8.76 22.40
C ALA A 46 13.89 9.58 21.31
N PRO A 47 14.57 10.58 20.72
CA PRO A 47 13.92 11.47 19.77
C PRO A 47 13.37 10.63 18.63
N ALA A 48 12.04 10.63 18.48
CA ALA A 48 11.39 9.96 17.38
C ALA A 48 11.92 10.57 16.09
N ALA A 49 12.70 9.79 15.33
CA ALA A 49 13.32 10.26 14.12
C ALA A 49 12.21 10.63 13.12
N VAL A 50 11.97 11.94 12.96
CA VAL A 50 11.10 12.48 11.93
C VAL A 50 11.78 12.28 10.59
N THR A 51 11.63 11.08 10.03
CA THR A 51 12.08 10.73 8.68
C THR A 51 11.51 11.77 7.73
N ALA A 52 12.39 12.59 7.16
CA ALA A 52 12.01 13.57 6.15
C ALA A 52 11.31 12.85 4.98
N PRO A 53 10.32 13.47 4.33
CA PRO A 53 9.65 12.85 3.19
C PRO A 53 10.67 12.47 2.12
N SER A 54 10.71 11.18 1.78
CA SER A 54 11.49 10.65 0.66
C SER A 54 11.27 11.49 -0.60
N ALA A 55 12.35 11.98 -1.21
CA ALA A 55 12.27 12.91 -2.33
C ALA A 55 11.87 12.21 -3.63
N VAL A 56 12.05 10.88 -3.72
CA VAL A 56 11.75 10.10 -4.92
C VAL A 56 10.52 9.20 -4.67
N PRO A 57 9.43 9.34 -5.46
CA PRO A 57 8.27 8.47 -5.35
C PRO A 57 8.63 6.98 -5.47
N GLY A 58 8.29 6.21 -4.43
CA GLY A 58 8.61 4.78 -4.31
C GLY A 58 9.88 4.43 -3.52
N GLU A 59 10.73 5.40 -3.15
CA GLU A 59 11.95 5.20 -2.34
C GLU A 59 11.69 4.50 -1.01
N SER A 60 10.53 4.75 -0.38
CA SER A 60 10.08 4.09 0.85
C SER A 60 9.75 2.59 0.71
N SER A 61 9.87 2.02 -0.50
CA SER A 61 9.81 0.56 -0.73
C SER A 61 11.05 -0.19 -0.21
N GLY A 62 12.16 0.51 0.04
CA GLY A 62 13.44 -0.12 0.39
C GLY A 62 14.21 -0.70 -0.80
N LEU A 63 13.67 -0.58 -2.02
CA LEU A 63 14.41 -0.88 -3.25
C LEU A 63 15.52 0.15 -3.49
N PRO A 64 16.66 -0.23 -4.09
CA PRO A 64 17.73 0.71 -4.40
C PRO A 64 17.26 1.79 -5.39
N VAL A 65 17.58 3.06 -5.08
CA VAL A 65 17.28 4.21 -5.95
C VAL A 65 18.40 4.39 -6.99
N ARG A 66 18.03 4.69 -8.24
CA ARG A 66 18.96 5.04 -9.32
C ARG A 66 18.45 6.24 -10.11
N ALA A 67 19.36 7.16 -10.45
CA ALA A 67 19.10 8.23 -11.41
C ALA A 67 18.68 7.66 -12.78
N LEU A 68 17.65 8.24 -13.41
CA LEU A 68 17.19 7.88 -14.76
C LEU A 68 18.33 8.02 -15.79
N SER A 69 19.18 9.04 -15.67
CA SER A 69 20.37 9.22 -16.52
C SER A 69 21.39 8.08 -16.43
N SER A 70 21.37 7.29 -15.35
CA SER A 70 22.27 6.15 -15.15
C SER A 70 21.74 4.84 -15.74
N LEU A 71 20.49 4.81 -16.19
CA LEU A 71 19.89 3.66 -16.87
C LEU A 71 20.31 3.64 -18.36
N PRO A 72 20.12 2.52 -19.10
CA PRO A 72 20.30 2.53 -20.55
C PRO A 72 19.41 3.61 -21.18
N ALA A 73 19.93 4.37 -22.15
CA ALA A 73 19.26 5.56 -22.71
C ALA A 73 17.81 5.30 -23.17
N GLN A 74 17.53 4.08 -23.64
CA GLN A 74 16.18 3.65 -24.04
C GLN A 74 15.15 3.73 -22.89
N ALA A 75 15.57 3.66 -21.63
CA ALA A 75 14.69 3.87 -20.47
C ALA A 75 14.26 5.34 -20.37
N THR A 76 15.14 6.29 -20.68
CA THR A 76 14.79 7.71 -20.76
C THR A 76 13.80 7.97 -21.88
N ASP A 77 13.96 7.31 -23.03
CA ASP A 77 13.04 7.45 -24.17
C ASP A 77 11.68 6.78 -23.92
N THR A 78 11.64 5.61 -23.29
CA THR A 78 10.40 5.00 -22.78
C THR A 78 9.72 5.89 -21.74
N TYR A 79 10.46 6.50 -20.80
CA TYR A 79 9.89 7.42 -19.82
C TYR A 79 9.30 8.69 -20.48
N ARG A 80 10.00 9.27 -21.47
CA ARG A 80 9.48 10.38 -22.29
C ARG A 80 8.22 10.00 -23.07
N LEU A 81 8.07 8.75 -23.51
CA LEU A 81 6.83 8.25 -24.12
C LEU A 81 5.70 8.15 -23.08
N ILE A 82 5.97 7.64 -21.88
CA ILE A 82 5.01 7.56 -20.77
C ILE A 82 4.48 8.96 -20.41
N GLN A 83 5.36 9.95 -20.23
CA GLN A 83 5.01 11.34 -19.93
C GLN A 83 4.06 11.99 -20.97
N ARG A 84 4.07 11.52 -22.23
CA ARG A 84 3.19 12.03 -23.30
C ARG A 84 1.97 11.14 -23.59
N GLY A 85 1.80 10.03 -22.88
CA GLY A 85 0.76 9.04 -23.17
C GLY A 85 1.01 8.20 -24.45
N GLY A 86 2.25 8.15 -24.94
CA GLY A 86 2.65 7.38 -26.11
C GLY A 86 2.94 8.25 -27.37
N PRO A 87 2.60 7.76 -28.58
CA PRO A 87 2.13 6.40 -28.89
C PRO A 87 3.19 5.35 -28.53
N PHE A 88 2.78 4.20 -27.98
CA PHE A 88 3.72 3.18 -27.52
C PHE A 88 4.08 2.17 -28.62
N PRO A 89 5.35 1.73 -28.71
CA PRO A 89 5.81 0.87 -29.81
C PRO A 89 5.38 -0.59 -29.71
N TYR A 90 4.99 -1.11 -28.54
CA TYR A 90 4.54 -2.50 -28.39
C TYR A 90 3.10 -2.58 -27.86
N SER A 91 2.31 -3.53 -28.40
CA SER A 91 0.89 -3.77 -28.05
C SER A 91 0.62 -4.23 -26.60
N ARG A 92 1.66 -4.32 -25.78
CA ARG A 92 1.63 -4.70 -24.37
C ARG A 92 2.06 -3.55 -23.44
N ASP A 93 2.44 -2.40 -23.98
CA ASP A 93 2.80 -1.23 -23.19
C ASP A 93 1.54 -0.55 -22.61
N GLY A 94 1.62 -0.07 -21.38
CA GLY A 94 0.51 0.57 -20.65
C GLY A 94 -0.51 -0.37 -20.04
N ILE A 95 -0.35 -1.69 -20.19
CA ILE A 95 -1.22 -2.68 -19.52
C ILE A 95 -0.91 -2.78 -18.02
N THR A 96 -1.85 -3.32 -17.24
CA THR A 96 -1.66 -3.61 -15.81
C THR A 96 -0.50 -4.57 -15.55
N PHE A 97 0.52 -4.12 -14.82
CA PHE A 97 1.48 -5.00 -14.17
C PHE A 97 0.84 -5.58 -12.89
N GLN A 98 0.97 -6.89 -12.69
CA GLN A 98 0.25 -7.59 -11.62
C GLN A 98 1.02 -7.74 -10.31
N ASN A 99 2.35 -7.53 -10.30
CA ASN A 99 3.21 -7.67 -9.12
C ASN A 99 2.97 -8.99 -8.35
N ARG A 100 2.90 -10.13 -9.07
CA ARG A 100 2.53 -11.43 -8.49
C ARG A 100 3.61 -11.96 -7.54
N GLU A 101 4.84 -11.57 -7.85
CA GLU A 101 6.08 -11.88 -7.16
C GLU A 101 6.26 -11.02 -5.90
N GLY A 102 5.45 -9.96 -5.73
CA GLY A 102 5.43 -9.12 -4.53
C GLY A 102 6.65 -8.24 -4.29
N ILE A 103 7.50 -8.02 -5.31
CA ILE A 103 8.75 -7.27 -5.19
C ILE A 103 8.51 -5.75 -5.09
N LEU A 104 7.48 -5.24 -5.78
CA LEU A 104 6.99 -3.88 -5.56
C LEU A 104 6.01 -3.86 -4.36
N PRO A 105 5.77 -2.70 -3.72
CA PRO A 105 4.79 -2.60 -2.63
C PRO A 105 3.40 -3.17 -2.98
N ALA A 106 2.72 -3.75 -1.99
CA ALA A 106 1.37 -4.27 -2.17
C ALA A 106 0.36 -3.12 -2.39
N ARG A 107 -0.34 -3.15 -3.54
CA ARG A 107 -1.33 -2.13 -3.96
C ARG A 107 -2.54 -2.81 -4.62
N SER A 108 -3.59 -2.04 -4.86
CA SER A 108 -4.81 -2.52 -5.52
C SER A 108 -4.56 -2.93 -6.98
N GLY A 109 -5.41 -3.83 -7.50
CA GLY A 109 -5.35 -4.25 -8.90
C GLY A 109 -5.51 -3.06 -9.85
N GLY A 110 -4.62 -2.96 -10.85
CA GLY A 110 -4.60 -1.82 -11.80
C GLY A 110 -3.69 -0.66 -11.40
N TYR A 111 -3.12 -0.66 -10.18
CA TYR A 111 -2.25 0.42 -9.69
C TYR A 111 -0.94 0.57 -10.48
N TYR A 112 -0.35 -0.55 -10.93
CA TYR A 112 0.91 -0.58 -11.68
C TYR A 112 0.69 -0.81 -13.17
N ARG A 113 1.49 -0.17 -14.03
CA ARG A 113 1.49 -0.39 -15.49
C ARG A 113 2.89 -0.67 -16.02
N GLU A 114 3.02 -1.62 -16.95
CA GLU A 114 4.31 -1.97 -17.58
C GLU A 114 4.53 -1.29 -18.93
N TYR A 115 5.79 -0.97 -19.23
CA TYR A 115 6.22 -0.39 -20.50
C TYR A 115 7.55 -1.02 -20.93
N THR A 116 7.68 -1.38 -22.20
CA THR A 116 8.88 -1.98 -22.76
C THR A 116 10.01 -0.96 -22.82
N VAL A 117 11.21 -1.35 -22.40
CA VAL A 117 12.44 -0.60 -22.67
C VAL A 117 13.19 -1.35 -23.77
N PRO A 118 13.29 -0.80 -25.00
CA PRO A 118 13.98 -1.48 -26.10
C PRO A 118 15.40 -1.92 -25.72
N THR A 119 15.76 -3.13 -26.15
CA THR A 119 17.12 -3.67 -26.01
C THR A 119 17.79 -3.63 -27.39
N PRO A 120 18.81 -2.77 -27.61
CA PRO A 120 19.46 -2.64 -28.91
C PRO A 120 19.95 -3.99 -29.44
N GLY A 121 19.63 -4.30 -30.70
CA GLY A 121 19.98 -5.57 -31.35
C GLY A 121 19.05 -6.74 -31.04
N SER A 122 18.06 -6.62 -30.14
CA SER A 122 17.08 -7.70 -29.94
C SER A 122 16.04 -7.72 -31.06
N SER A 123 15.58 -8.91 -31.43
CA SER A 123 14.46 -9.15 -32.35
C SER A 123 13.09 -9.13 -31.67
N ASP A 124 13.04 -8.95 -30.34
CA ASP A 124 11.85 -9.02 -29.50
C ASP A 124 11.73 -7.82 -28.52
N ARG A 125 10.84 -7.93 -27.51
CA ARG A 125 10.67 -6.91 -26.44
C ARG A 125 11.85 -6.86 -25.45
N GLY A 126 12.79 -7.81 -25.49
CA GLY A 126 13.84 -8.01 -24.50
C GLY A 126 13.33 -8.20 -23.07
N ALA A 127 14.26 -8.21 -22.11
CA ALA A 127 13.96 -8.36 -20.68
C ALA A 127 13.59 -7.04 -19.97
N ARG A 128 13.97 -5.88 -20.53
CA ARG A 128 13.96 -4.58 -19.83
C ARG A 128 12.58 -3.93 -19.82
N ARG A 129 12.18 -3.36 -18.68
CA ARG A 129 10.89 -2.65 -18.51
C ARG A 129 11.03 -1.43 -17.61
N ILE A 130 10.15 -0.45 -17.84
CA ILE A 130 9.71 0.48 -16.80
C ILE A 130 8.36 -0.02 -16.28
N VAL A 131 8.14 0.09 -14.97
CA VAL A 131 6.83 -0.07 -14.34
C VAL A 131 6.52 1.23 -13.60
N THR A 132 5.34 1.81 -13.83
CA THR A 132 4.88 3.00 -13.10
C THR A 132 3.77 2.66 -12.12
N GLY A 133 3.79 3.26 -10.93
CA GLY A 133 2.65 3.27 -10.02
C GLY A 133 1.66 4.41 -10.32
N SER A 134 0.63 4.54 -9.49
CA SER A 134 -0.40 5.59 -9.62
C SER A 134 -0.17 6.81 -8.70
N ALA A 135 0.94 6.85 -7.97
CA ALA A 135 1.41 8.01 -7.19
C ALA A 135 2.80 8.44 -7.67
N ASP A 136 2.95 8.54 -8.99
CA ASP A 136 4.14 8.95 -9.74
C ASP A 136 5.42 8.12 -9.50
N GLU A 137 5.29 6.95 -8.86
CA GLU A 137 6.43 6.04 -8.67
C GLU A 137 6.88 5.45 -10.01
N VAL A 138 8.20 5.48 -10.27
CA VAL A 138 8.80 4.87 -11.45
C VAL A 138 9.82 3.83 -11.00
N TYR A 139 9.66 2.60 -11.50
CA TYR A 139 10.56 1.48 -11.24
C TYR A 139 11.15 0.96 -12.55
N TYR A 140 12.38 0.46 -12.51
CA TYR A 140 13.03 -0.16 -13.66
C TYR A 140 13.49 -1.59 -13.32
N THR A 141 13.25 -2.52 -14.23
CA THR A 141 13.81 -3.88 -14.22
C THR A 141 14.64 -4.08 -15.49
N GLY A 142 15.86 -4.61 -15.32
CA GLY A 142 16.73 -5.00 -16.44
C GLY A 142 16.58 -6.47 -16.86
N ASP A 143 15.85 -7.25 -16.06
CA ASP A 143 15.97 -8.71 -15.93
C ASP A 143 14.59 -9.40 -15.89
N HIS A 144 13.62 -8.83 -16.59
CA HIS A 144 12.27 -9.36 -16.74
C HIS A 144 11.56 -9.60 -15.39
N TYR A 145 11.47 -8.53 -14.60
CA TYR A 145 10.81 -8.45 -13.29
C TYR A 145 11.48 -9.29 -12.18
N SER A 146 12.71 -9.79 -12.38
CA SER A 146 13.45 -10.56 -11.37
C SER A 146 14.01 -9.67 -10.25
N SER A 147 14.38 -8.42 -10.58
CA SER A 147 14.73 -7.38 -9.62
C SER A 147 14.25 -6.00 -10.10
N PHE A 148 14.17 -5.04 -9.18
CA PHE A 148 13.75 -3.67 -9.47
C PHE A 148 14.65 -2.65 -8.78
N VAL A 149 14.77 -1.48 -9.41
CA VAL A 149 15.28 -0.24 -8.82
C VAL A 149 14.18 0.81 -8.83
N VAL A 150 14.14 1.68 -7.83
CA VAL A 150 13.37 2.94 -7.89
C VAL A 150 14.13 3.90 -8.79
N VAL A 151 13.41 4.63 -9.64
CA VAL A 151 13.99 5.55 -10.62
C VAL A 151 13.78 6.98 -10.16
N ASP A 152 14.86 7.67 -9.81
CA ASP A 152 14.85 9.12 -9.67
C ASP A 152 14.81 9.76 -11.07
N VAL A 153 13.61 10.16 -11.47
CA VAL A 153 13.35 10.80 -12.77
C VAL A 153 13.81 12.26 -12.85
N SER A 154 14.32 12.83 -11.75
CA SER A 154 14.87 14.19 -11.73
C SER A 154 16.37 14.25 -12.04
N ARG A 155 17.06 13.10 -12.13
CA ARG A 155 18.53 13.00 -12.22
C ARG A 155 19.02 11.98 -13.25
#